data_AF-A0A955LSL9-F1
#
_entry.id   AF-A0A955LSL9-F1
#
_cell.length_a   1.000
_cell.length_b   1.000
_cell.length_c   1.000
_cell.angle_alpha   90.00
_cell.angle_beta   90.00
_cell.angle_gamma   90.00
#
_symmetry.space_group_name_H-M   'P 1'
#
loop_
_entity.id
_entity.type
_entity.pdbx_description
1 polymer ?
#
loop_
_entity_poly.entity_id
_entity_poly.type
_entity_poly.pdbx_seq_one_letter_code
_entity_poly.pdbx_strand_id
1 'polypeptide(L)'
;RLDYLPDFMLGYDYIRVDNRPLAMVDNGKDASSVMVSMNVPLWLQKQNGRLSESKSDQIASEAESIQIEKNLLSKIKMTIFKLKDAQRQIQLYRDALVPKAEQSLKASETAYSSGSVEFLNLIDSERSLLNFQLAYYRSIRDYEQRFAELEMIVGQPLRGSHDE
;
A
#
# COMPACT_ATOMS: atom_id res chain seq x y z
N ARG A 1 27.41 18.15 2.98
CA ARG A 1 28.65 18.63 3.67
C ARG A 1 29.32 19.80 2.93
N LEU A 2 28.70 20.37 1.89
CA LEU A 2 29.24 21.49 1.11
C LEU A 2 28.79 22.87 1.65
N ASP A 3 27.81 22.89 2.55
CA ASP A 3 27.11 24.13 2.92
C ASP A 3 27.95 25.10 3.77
N TYR A 4 29.12 24.67 4.27
CA TYR A 4 30.04 25.51 5.05
C TYR A 4 31.18 26.10 4.21
N LEU A 5 31.27 25.77 2.93
CA LEU A 5 32.32 26.26 2.05
C LEU A 5 31.85 27.52 1.32
N PRO A 6 32.75 28.49 1.06
CA PRO A 6 32.42 29.62 0.21
C PRO A 6 32.12 29.14 -1.21
N ASP A 7 31.05 29.69 -1.80
CA ASP A 7 30.80 29.53 -3.23
C ASP A 7 31.55 30.60 -4.02
N PHE A 8 31.95 30.27 -5.24
CA PHE A 8 32.60 31.19 -6.17
C PHE A 8 31.79 31.25 -7.45
N MET A 9 31.54 32.45 -7.94
CA MET A 9 30.85 32.69 -9.20
C MET A 9 31.75 33.53 -10.12
N LEU A 10 31.78 33.16 -11.40
CA LEU A 10 32.46 33.87 -12.46
C LEU A 10 31.41 34.41 -13.44
N GLY A 11 31.36 35.73 -13.60
CA GLY A 11 30.47 36.44 -14.50
C GLY A 11 31.24 37.15 -15.61
N TYR A 12 30.65 37.21 -16.79
CA TYR A 12 31.14 38.01 -17.92
C TYR A 12 29.99 38.88 -18.43
N ASP A 13 30.24 40.18 -18.55
CA ASP A 13 29.25 41.15 -19.02
C ASP A 13 29.82 41.95 -20.19
N TYR A 14 28.94 42.28 -21.15
CA TYR A 14 29.29 43.05 -22.34
C TYR A 14 28.21 44.10 -22.60
N ILE A 15 28.58 45.37 -22.48
CA ILE A 15 27.69 46.50 -22.75
C ILE A 15 28.08 47.15 -24.07
N ARG A 16 27.16 47.11 -25.03
CA ARG A 16 27.26 47.84 -26.29
C ARG A 16 26.76 49.26 -26.10
N VAL A 17 27.62 50.26 -26.30
CA VAL A 17 27.25 51.67 -26.14
C VAL A 17 27.00 52.26 -27.52
N ASP A 18 25.74 52.55 -27.84
CA ASP A 18 25.38 53.13 -29.13
C ASP A 18 25.54 54.67 -29.14
N ASN A 19 25.97 55.20 -30.28
CA ASN A 19 26.36 56.61 -30.43
C ASN A 19 25.19 57.57 -30.20
N ARG A 20 25.35 58.53 -29.27
CA ARG A 20 24.43 59.66 -29.11
C ARG A 20 24.96 60.89 -29.87
N PRO A 21 24.13 61.60 -30.64
CA PRO A 21 24.60 62.54 -31.66
C PRO A 21 25.12 63.90 -31.14
N LEU A 22 25.23 64.13 -29.82
CA LEU A 22 25.59 65.46 -29.26
C LEU A 22 26.45 65.37 -27.97
N ALA A 23 27.71 64.92 -28.07
CA ALA A 23 28.84 65.31 -27.19
C ALA A 23 30.15 64.58 -27.56
N MET A 24 31.24 65.35 -27.76
CA MET A 24 32.68 65.00 -27.86
C MET A 24 33.14 63.84 -28.78
N VAL A 25 34.26 64.08 -29.48
CA VAL A 25 35.01 63.08 -30.24
C VAL A 25 35.64 62.10 -29.25
N ASP A 26 35.14 60.86 -29.25
CA ASP A 26 35.50 59.68 -28.43
C ASP A 26 34.41 59.34 -27.41
N ASN A 27 33.30 58.76 -27.90
CA ASN A 27 32.21 58.29 -27.06
C ASN A 27 31.80 56.86 -27.47
N GLY A 28 31.85 55.95 -26.49
CA GLY A 28 31.24 54.61 -26.58
C GLY A 28 32.14 53.49 -27.10
N LYS A 29 33.25 53.18 -26.41
CA LYS A 29 33.91 51.87 -26.61
C LYS A 29 33.06 50.81 -25.90
N ASP A 30 32.64 49.78 -26.64
CA ASP A 30 31.99 48.60 -26.09
C ASP A 30 32.81 48.08 -24.90
N ALA A 31 32.17 47.98 -23.74
CA ALA A 31 32.83 47.65 -22.49
C ALA A 31 32.53 46.19 -22.16
N SER A 32 33.57 45.36 -22.13
CA SER A 32 33.49 44.00 -21.60
C SER A 32 34.11 43.94 -20.21
N SER A 33 33.42 43.32 -19.25
CA SER A 33 33.93 43.14 -17.89
C SER A 33 33.86 41.67 -17.46
N VAL A 34 34.85 41.23 -16.69
CA VAL A 34 34.86 39.91 -16.01
C VAL A 34 34.76 40.19 -14.52
N MET A 35 33.81 39.55 -13.86
CA MET A 35 33.60 39.66 -12.42
C MET A 35 33.82 38.29 -11.76
N VAL A 36 34.59 38.26 -10.69
CA VAL A 36 34.68 37.10 -9.79
C VAL A 36 34.03 37.52 -8.47
N SER A 37 33.02 36.78 -8.02
CA SER A 37 32.36 37.01 -6.73
C SER A 37 32.46 35.77 -5.85
N MET A 38 32.57 35.98 -4.55
CA MET A 38 32.63 34.92 -3.54
C MET A 38 31.54 35.16 -2.49
N ASN A 39 30.70 34.17 -2.22
CA ASN A 39 29.68 34.23 -1.18
C ASN A 39 30.16 33.52 0.08
N VAL A 40 30.25 34.25 1.20
CA VAL A 40 30.70 33.70 2.49
C VAL A 40 29.53 33.73 3.48
N PRO A 41 29.04 32.56 3.96
CA PRO A 41 27.90 32.52 4.87
C PRO A 41 28.31 32.97 6.28
N LEU A 42 27.94 34.19 6.67
CA LEU A 42 28.28 34.79 7.97
C LEU A 42 27.38 34.29 9.15
N TRP A 43 26.23 33.66 8.85
CA TRP A 43 25.19 33.29 9.83
C TRP A 43 25.05 31.77 9.98
N LEU A 44 26.03 31.14 10.62
CA LEU A 44 26.13 29.68 10.77
C LEU A 44 24.95 29.02 11.52
N GLN A 45 24.24 29.77 12.38
CA GLN A 45 23.10 29.24 13.17
C GLN A 45 21.93 28.78 12.29
N LYS A 46 21.62 29.49 11.19
CA LYS A 46 20.54 29.11 10.26
C LYS A 46 20.90 27.86 9.44
N GLN A 47 22.20 27.62 9.22
CA GLN A 47 22.71 26.43 8.54
C GLN A 47 22.58 25.17 9.42
N ASN A 48 22.75 25.33 10.74
CA ASN A 48 22.50 24.24 11.70
C ASN A 48 21.03 23.78 11.69
N GLY A 49 20.08 24.71 11.48
CA GLY A 49 18.66 24.39 11.30
C GLY A 49 18.41 23.48 10.09
N ARG A 50 18.98 23.82 8.92
CA ARG A 50 18.87 22.99 7.69
C ARG A 50 19.54 21.61 7.83
N LEU A 51 20.69 21.55 8.51
CA LEU A 51 21.37 20.28 8.78
C LEU A 51 20.52 19.41 9.74
N SER A 52 19.93 20.03 10.76
CA SER A 52 19.03 19.34 11.69
C SER A 52 17.76 18.85 10.99
N GLU A 53 17.19 19.65 10.09
CA GLU A 53 16.05 19.28 9.25
C GLU A 53 16.39 18.10 8.34
N SER A 54 17.49 18.17 7.58
CA SER A 54 17.94 17.07 6.72
C SER A 54 18.22 15.78 7.50
N LYS A 55 18.75 15.89 8.73
CA LYS A 55 18.95 14.72 9.60
C LYS A 55 17.63 14.16 10.09
N SER A 56 16.67 15.02 10.46
CA SER A 56 15.32 14.60 10.84
C SER A 56 14.60 13.93 9.68
N ASP A 57 14.73 14.46 8.45
CA ASP A 57 14.16 13.86 7.24
C ASP A 57 14.74 12.47 6.99
N GLN A 58 16.05 12.30 7.14
CA GLN A 58 16.69 10.99 7.02
C GLN A 58 16.14 9.99 8.05
N ILE A 59 16.02 10.40 9.32
CA ILE A 59 15.45 9.56 10.39
C ILE A 59 13.98 9.23 10.09
N ALA A 60 13.21 10.20 9.57
CA ALA A 60 11.83 10.01 9.21
C ALA A 60 11.68 8.99 8.05
N SER A 61 12.50 9.10 7.00
CA SER A 61 12.51 8.15 5.89
C SER A 61 12.92 6.73 6.31
N GLU A 62 13.88 6.60 7.23
CA GLU A 62 14.28 5.32 7.80
C GLU A 62 13.13 4.71 8.63
N ALA A 63 12.50 5.51 9.49
CA ALA A 63 11.33 5.09 10.26
C ALA A 63 10.14 4.70 9.37
N GLU A 64 9.89 5.43 8.29
CA GLU A 64 8.87 5.12 7.29
C GLU A 64 9.13 3.78 6.61
N SER A 65 10.38 3.52 6.21
CA SER A 65 10.78 2.25 5.61
C SER A 65 10.51 1.06 6.55
N ILE A 66 10.91 1.20 7.82
CA ILE A 66 10.65 0.20 8.87
C ILE A 66 9.13 0.01 9.09
N GLN A 67 8.36 1.09 9.05
CA GLN A 67 6.91 1.04 9.21
C GLN A 67 6.24 0.30 8.05
N ILE A 68 6.67 0.55 6.81
CA ILE A 68 6.20 -0.15 5.61
C ILE A 68 6.48 -1.65 5.73
N GLU A 69 7.69 -2.04 6.11
CA GLU A 69 8.07 -3.45 6.30
C GLU A 69 7.19 -4.13 7.37
N LYS A 70 7.02 -3.49 8.54
CA LYS A 70 6.18 -4.02 9.62
C LYS A 70 4.72 -4.14 9.20
N ASN A 71 4.20 -3.15 8.47
CA ASN A 71 2.83 -3.18 7.95
C ASN A 71 2.65 -4.34 6.96
N LEU A 72 3.62 -4.56 6.07
CA LEU A 72 3.60 -5.66 5.11
C LEU A 72 3.61 -7.02 5.83
N LEU A 73 4.52 -7.23 6.79
CA LEU A 73 4.59 -8.45 7.58
C LEU A 73 3.30 -8.70 8.38
N SER A 74 2.73 -7.65 8.97
CA SER A 74 1.46 -7.73 9.68
C SER A 74 0.32 -8.14 8.74
N LYS A 75 0.25 -7.52 7.55
CA LYS A 75 -0.75 -7.83 6.53
C LYS A 75 -0.66 -9.29 6.07
N ILE A 76 0.55 -9.78 5.76
CA ILE A 76 0.79 -11.18 5.39
C ILE A 76 0.30 -12.13 6.48
N LYS A 77 0.70 -11.90 7.74
CA LYS A 77 0.29 -12.73 8.88
C LYS A 77 -1.23 -12.78 9.03
N MET A 78 -1.89 -11.63 8.93
CA MET A 78 -3.35 -11.53 9.02
C MET A 78 -4.05 -12.23 7.85
N THR A 79 -3.54 -12.10 6.63
CA THR A 79 -4.09 -12.78 5.45
C THR A 79 -3.97 -14.29 5.57
N ILE A 80 -2.79 -14.81 5.98
CA ILE A 80 -2.59 -16.24 6.22
C ILE A 80 -3.51 -16.75 7.33
N PHE A 81 -3.69 -15.99 8.41
CA PHE A 81 -4.63 -16.35 9.48
C PHE A 81 -6.06 -16.48 8.95
N LYS A 82 -6.55 -15.48 8.20
CA LYS A 82 -7.89 -15.49 7.60
C LYS A 82 -8.07 -16.63 6.58
N LEU A 83 -7.05 -16.92 5.79
CA LEU A 83 -7.04 -18.04 4.85
C LEU A 83 -7.23 -19.38 5.58
N LYS A 84 -6.44 -19.61 6.64
CA LYS A 84 -6.55 -20.81 7.47
C LYS A 84 -7.90 -20.91 8.17
N ASP A 85 -8.45 -19.79 8.62
CA ASP A 85 -9.78 -19.75 9.24
C ASP A 85 -10.88 -20.13 8.23
N ALA A 86 -10.86 -19.53 7.04
CA ALA A 86 -11.79 -19.89 5.96
C ALA A 86 -11.69 -21.39 5.60
N GLN A 87 -10.47 -21.93 5.53
CA GLN A 87 -10.27 -23.37 5.29
C GLN A 87 -10.89 -24.24 6.39
N ARG A 88 -10.77 -23.86 7.66
CA ARG A 88 -11.42 -24.57 8.77
C ARG A 88 -12.94 -24.48 8.68
N GLN A 89 -13.48 -23.33 8.29
CA GLN A 89 -14.93 -23.17 8.08
C GLN A 89 -15.44 -24.07 6.95
N ILE A 90 -14.71 -24.15 5.82
CA ILE A 90 -15.03 -25.08 4.72
C ILE A 90 -15.13 -26.51 5.25
N GLN A 91 -14.14 -26.97 6.02
CA GLN A 91 -14.12 -28.31 6.61
C GLN A 91 -15.29 -28.51 7.57
N LEU A 92 -15.55 -27.56 8.47
CA LEU A 92 -16.65 -27.64 9.42
C LEU A 92 -18.01 -27.78 8.72
N TYR A 93 -18.27 -26.96 7.71
CA TYR A 93 -19.53 -27.03 6.99
C TYR A 93 -19.64 -28.31 6.16
N ARG A 94 -18.59 -28.68 5.41
CA ARG A 94 -18.58 -29.86 4.55
C ARG A 94 -18.68 -31.17 5.33
N ASP A 95 -17.90 -31.29 6.40
CA ASP A 95 -17.66 -32.58 7.07
C ASP A 95 -18.61 -32.79 8.27
N ALA A 96 -19.20 -31.73 8.83
CA ALA A 96 -20.04 -31.83 10.01
C ALA A 96 -21.44 -31.21 9.84
N LEU A 97 -21.54 -29.92 9.49
CA LEU A 97 -22.82 -29.21 9.59
C LEU A 97 -23.80 -29.53 8.46
N VAL A 98 -23.32 -29.60 7.21
CA VAL A 98 -24.18 -29.98 6.07
C VAL A 98 -24.68 -31.43 6.22
N PRO A 99 -23.82 -32.45 6.48
CA PRO A 99 -24.30 -33.82 6.66
C PRO A 99 -25.29 -33.97 7.83
N LYS A 100 -25.06 -33.26 8.93
CA LYS A 100 -25.97 -33.28 10.08
C LYS A 100 -27.33 -32.64 9.77
N ALA A 101 -27.33 -31.57 8.98
CA ALA A 101 -28.57 -30.94 8.54
C ALA A 101 -29.35 -31.82 7.54
N GLU A 102 -28.66 -32.52 6.64
CA GLU A 102 -29.28 -33.52 5.75
C GLU A 102 -29.96 -34.65 6.54
N GLN A 103 -29.28 -35.17 7.58
CA GLN A 103 -29.85 -36.16 8.49
C GLN A 103 -31.08 -35.62 9.22
N SER A 104 -31.02 -34.37 9.68
CA SER A 104 -32.15 -33.72 10.35
C SER A 104 -33.35 -33.54 9.42
N LEU A 105 -33.12 -33.13 8.17
CA LEU A 105 -34.18 -33.00 7.17
C LEU A 105 -34.85 -34.36 6.91
N LYS A 106 -34.06 -35.41 6.71
CA LYS A 106 -34.57 -36.77 6.50
C LYS A 106 -35.40 -37.29 7.69
N ALA A 107 -35.00 -36.96 8.91
CA ALA A 107 -35.78 -37.30 10.11
C ALA A 107 -37.11 -36.52 10.14
N SER A 108 -37.10 -35.23 9.83
CA SER A 108 -38.31 -34.41 9.72
C SER A 108 -39.26 -34.89 8.62
N GLU A 109 -38.76 -35.28 7.45
CA GLU A 109 -39.55 -35.86 6.36
C GLU A 109 -40.27 -37.15 6.80
N THR A 110 -39.55 -38.02 7.51
CA THR A 110 -40.10 -39.27 8.04
C THR A 110 -41.18 -38.99 9.08
N ALA A 111 -40.90 -38.09 10.03
CA ALA A 111 -41.83 -37.74 11.10
C ALA A 111 -43.08 -37.01 10.57
N TYR A 112 -42.93 -36.19 9.54
CA TYR A 112 -44.07 -35.52 8.88
C TYR A 112 -44.94 -36.55 8.16
N SER A 113 -44.32 -37.50 7.44
CA SER A 113 -45.03 -38.57 6.73
C SER A 113 -45.78 -39.51 7.68
N SER A 114 -45.30 -39.69 8.92
CA SER A 114 -45.99 -40.45 9.97
C SER A 114 -46.99 -39.62 10.79
N GLY A 115 -47.18 -38.33 10.46
CA GLY A 115 -48.07 -37.42 11.20
C GLY A 115 -47.56 -37.04 12.59
N SER A 116 -46.28 -37.31 12.90
CA SER A 116 -45.68 -37.10 14.21
C SER A 116 -45.14 -35.67 14.43
N VAL A 117 -44.97 -34.88 13.37
CA VAL A 117 -44.61 -33.46 13.44
C VAL A 117 -45.40 -32.62 12.44
N GLU A 118 -45.53 -31.33 12.74
CA GLU A 118 -46.17 -30.35 11.86
C GLU A 118 -45.31 -30.05 10.61
N PHE A 119 -45.97 -29.69 9.51
CA PHE A 119 -45.32 -29.31 8.24
C PHE A 119 -44.29 -28.18 8.41
N LEU A 120 -44.51 -27.27 9.37
CA LEU A 120 -43.57 -26.18 9.65
C LEU A 120 -42.18 -26.69 10.09
N ASN A 121 -42.12 -27.79 10.85
CA ASN A 121 -40.85 -28.38 11.28
C ASN A 121 -40.06 -28.95 10.10
N LEU A 122 -40.74 -29.49 9.08
CA LEU A 122 -40.12 -29.92 7.84
C LEU A 122 -39.48 -28.73 7.11
N ILE A 123 -40.25 -27.66 6.90
CA ILE A 123 -39.77 -26.44 6.24
C ILE A 123 -38.58 -25.82 6.99
N ASP A 124 -38.60 -25.79 8.32
CA ASP A 124 -37.50 -25.23 9.10
C ASP A 124 -36.23 -26.08 9.00
N SER A 125 -36.36 -27.42 8.92
CA SER A 125 -35.21 -28.30 8.69
C SER A 125 -34.61 -28.14 7.29
N GLU A 126 -35.44 -27.94 6.27
CA GLU A 126 -34.99 -27.67 4.89
C GLU A 126 -34.26 -26.32 4.81
N ARG A 127 -34.84 -25.26 5.41
CA ARG A 127 -34.19 -23.94 5.51
C ARG A 127 -32.84 -24.02 6.20
N SER A 128 -32.75 -24.81 7.28
CA SER A 128 -31.50 -25.00 8.02
C SER A 128 -30.42 -25.63 7.14
N LEU A 129 -30.76 -26.67 6.37
CA LEU A 129 -29.85 -27.29 5.39
C LEU A 129 -29.37 -26.29 4.35
N LEU A 130 -30.28 -25.55 3.72
CA LEU A 130 -29.94 -24.54 2.71
C LEU A 130 -29.03 -23.44 3.28
N ASN A 131 -29.27 -23.01 4.52
CA ASN A 131 -28.41 -22.03 5.19
C ASN A 131 -26.98 -22.57 5.41
N PHE A 132 -26.83 -23.84 5.82
CA PHE A 132 -25.51 -24.44 5.99
C PHE A 132 -24.79 -24.65 4.65
N GLN A 133 -25.50 -25.05 3.60
CA GLN A 133 -24.94 -25.14 2.25
C GLN A 133 -24.50 -23.77 1.73
N LEU A 134 -25.30 -22.73 1.94
CA LEU A 134 -24.92 -21.36 1.56
C LEU A 134 -23.69 -20.89 2.34
N ALA A 135 -23.61 -21.19 3.64
CA ALA A 135 -22.45 -20.87 4.47
C ALA A 135 -21.18 -21.61 4.00
N TYR A 136 -21.31 -22.87 3.58
CA TYR A 136 -20.23 -23.63 2.95
C TYR A 136 -19.67 -22.91 1.71
N TYR A 137 -20.52 -22.54 0.75
CA TYR A 137 -20.05 -21.85 -0.46
C TYR A 137 -19.49 -20.46 -0.17
N ARG A 138 -20.02 -19.74 0.83
CA ARG A 138 -19.43 -18.47 1.29
C ARG A 138 -18.03 -18.68 1.85
N SER A 139 -17.81 -19.74 2.63
CA SER A 139 -16.47 -20.05 3.16
C SER A 139 -15.46 -20.41 2.06
N ILE A 140 -15.90 -21.09 0.99
CA ILE A 140 -15.07 -21.33 -0.22
C ILE A 140 -14.71 -20.00 -0.88
N ARG A 141 -15.71 -19.15 -1.15
CA ARG A 141 -15.46 -17.83 -1.74
C ARG A 141 -14.46 -17.02 -0.90
N ASP A 142 -14.65 -17.02 0.42
CA ASP A 142 -13.78 -16.27 1.33
C ASP A 142 -12.35 -16.83 1.31
N TYR A 143 -12.17 -18.15 1.28
CA TYR A 143 -10.86 -18.76 1.10
C TYR A 143 -10.19 -18.31 -0.20
N GLU A 144 -10.89 -18.38 -1.32
CA GLU A 144 -10.36 -17.99 -2.64
C GLU A 144 -10.01 -16.48 -2.69
N GLN A 145 -10.82 -15.62 -2.08
CA GLN A 145 -10.52 -14.19 -1.96
C GLN A 145 -9.27 -13.93 -1.12
N ARG A 146 -9.10 -14.63 0.02
CA ARG A 146 -7.91 -14.48 0.86
C ARG A 146 -6.66 -15.05 0.19
N PHE A 147 -6.82 -16.08 -0.63
CA PHE A 147 -5.74 -16.64 -1.42
C PHE A 147 -5.25 -15.64 -2.47
N ALA A 148 -6.17 -15.04 -3.23
CA ALA A 148 -5.83 -13.98 -4.18
C ALA A 148 -5.22 -12.73 -3.50
N GLU A 149 -5.71 -12.37 -2.30
CA GLU A 149 -5.11 -11.30 -1.49
C GLU A 149 -3.67 -11.63 -1.08
N LEU A 150 -3.38 -12.90 -0.77
CA LEU A 150 -2.03 -13.35 -0.46
C LEU A 150 -1.11 -13.25 -1.69
N GLU A 151 -1.56 -13.72 -2.85
CA GLU A 151 -0.81 -13.59 -4.12
C GLU A 151 -0.50 -12.12 -4.45
N MET A 152 -1.47 -11.22 -4.26
CA MET A 152 -1.28 -9.77 -4.45
C MET A 152 -0.22 -9.20 -3.51
N ILE A 153 -0.16 -9.65 -2.25
CA ILE A 153 0.82 -9.15 -1.28
C ILE A 153 2.22 -9.69 -1.57
N VAL A 154 2.34 -10.94 -1.99
CA VAL A 154 3.63 -11.56 -2.34
C VAL A 154 4.13 -11.07 -3.71
N GLY A 155 3.23 -10.62 -4.58
CA GLY A 155 3.56 -10.08 -5.89
C GLY A 155 3.79 -11.14 -6.97
N GLN A 156 3.40 -12.39 -6.72
CA GLN A 156 3.51 -13.48 -7.69
C GLN A 156 2.35 -14.47 -7.53
N PRO A 157 1.93 -15.14 -8.61
CA PRO A 157 0.97 -16.23 -8.51
C PRO A 157 1.59 -17.41 -7.74
N LEU A 158 0.81 -17.97 -6.81
CA LEU A 158 1.18 -19.15 -6.02
C LEU A 158 0.50 -20.42 -6.54
N ARG A 159 -0.62 -20.29 -7.26
CA ARG A 159 -1.37 -21.44 -7.82
C ARG A 159 -0.88 -21.91 -9.20
N GLY A 160 0.11 -21.25 -9.80
CA GLY A 160 0.56 -21.50 -11.17
C GLY A 160 2.08 -21.64 -11.38
N SER A 161 2.90 -21.60 -10.32
CA SER A 161 4.37 -21.68 -10.43
C SER A 161 4.92 -23.12 -10.39
N HIS A 162 4.12 -24.12 -10.78
CA HIS A 162 4.51 -25.54 -10.79
C HIS A 162 4.38 -26.21 -12.17
N ASP A 163 3.98 -25.46 -13.20
CA ASP A 163 3.74 -25.97 -14.57
C ASP A 163 4.63 -25.30 -15.64
N GLU A 164 5.81 -24.81 -15.27
CA GLU A 164 6.88 -24.43 -16.23
C GLU A 164 8.14 -25.27 -16.03
#